data_AF-A0A8H6RHI8-F1
#
_entry.id   AF-A0A8H6RHI8-F1
#
_cell.length_a   1.000
_cell.length_b   1.000
_cell.length_c   1.000
_cell.angle_alpha   90.00
_cell.angle_beta   90.00
_cell.angle_gamma   90.00
#
_symmetry.space_group_name_H-M   'P 1'
#
loop_
_entity.id
_entity.type
_entity.pdbx_description
1 polymer ?
#
loop_
_entity_poly.entity_id
_entity_poly.type
_entity_poly.pdbx_seq_one_letter_code
_entity_poly.pdbx_strand_id
1 'polypeptide(L)'
;MKVGTTTWRSTQYKKHDHHLSKNDGTIRATTMKLISAIFAISSASCLVHASPQPYKSFFYAGHDLSSLKILEDGGATYKDTAKGNSTRQAEDILGDGGMNTVRLRLWVNPTVPYDGPPGYYETYNLDYVTTVAKRFHKKGYKIYLDYHFSDYWADPQKQWQPTAWPTTLNPLASTLRKYVSDTLQHLHKANVDTAIVSLGNEVRNGMLWPLGRVSVDVEPESARIKNFTGMATLYAAARSGVNDAVHAGVPKPLTMIHIDNGWNLTLQQRWFSALTATGKVKTSDWDIFGFSMYPFYGTNATLANLKTTLNWVANKYGKPIHVVETDWPAICTGADAPELSEPSIPASVPGQLEWVGKVIDVVKQVPRGLGQGINYWEPAWLNNTGLGSSCQDAILFDSDWSHYPNVTAYSRKSVNMFKGL
;
A
#
# COMPACT_ATOMS: atom_id res chain seq x y z
N MET A 1 -36.09 46.03 -25.31
CA MET A 1 -36.14 47.19 -26.23
C MET A 1 -35.01 47.05 -27.25
N LYS A 2 -35.41 47.05 -28.52
CA LYS A 2 -34.68 47.17 -29.80
C LYS A 2 -33.24 46.66 -29.95
N VAL A 3 -33.17 45.56 -30.70
CA VAL A 3 -32.11 45.11 -31.62
C VAL A 3 -31.83 46.17 -32.70
N GLY A 4 -30.57 46.27 -33.14
CA GLY A 4 -30.15 47.01 -34.33
C GLY A 4 -29.15 46.20 -35.14
N THR A 5 -29.62 45.64 -36.27
CA THR A 5 -28.88 44.97 -37.33
C THR A 5 -28.39 45.97 -38.37
N THR A 6 -27.26 45.70 -39.04
CA THR A 6 -27.02 46.19 -40.41
C THR A 6 -26.13 45.21 -41.17
N THR A 7 -26.75 44.54 -42.15
CA THR A 7 -26.14 43.85 -43.30
C THR A 7 -25.77 44.86 -44.38
N TRP A 8 -24.84 44.53 -45.30
CA TRP A 8 -25.03 44.68 -46.77
C TRP A 8 -23.89 43.98 -47.54
N ARG A 9 -24.29 43.29 -48.61
CA ARG A 9 -23.49 42.52 -49.59
C ARG A 9 -23.00 43.43 -50.73
N SER A 10 -21.99 42.99 -51.50
CA SER A 10 -22.17 42.47 -52.89
C SER A 10 -20.99 42.74 -53.86
N THR A 11 -20.63 41.69 -54.63
CA THR A 11 -20.29 41.66 -56.10
C THR A 11 -19.01 42.37 -56.60
N GLN A 12 -18.20 41.93 -57.60
CA GLN A 12 -18.33 40.92 -58.68
C GLN A 12 -17.06 40.84 -59.60
N TYR A 13 -17.05 39.83 -60.51
CA TYR A 13 -16.40 39.70 -61.87
C TYR A 13 -14.87 39.45 -61.99
N LYS A 14 -14.40 38.24 -62.42
CA LYS A 14 -14.07 37.68 -63.79
C LYS A 14 -12.93 38.43 -64.53
N LYS A 15 -12.05 37.88 -65.38
CA LYS A 15 -11.88 36.63 -66.19
C LYS A 15 -10.47 36.72 -66.83
N HIS A 16 -9.80 35.61 -67.18
CA HIS A 16 -9.43 35.25 -68.57
C HIS A 16 -8.54 33.99 -68.72
N ASP A 17 -8.91 33.21 -69.74
CA ASP A 17 -8.39 31.93 -70.23
C ASP A 17 -7.16 32.05 -71.17
N HIS A 18 -6.50 30.91 -71.42
CA HIS A 18 -6.02 30.39 -72.74
C HIS A 18 -5.12 29.15 -72.47
N HIS A 19 -5.00 28.09 -73.28
CA HIS A 19 -5.77 27.48 -74.37
C HIS A 19 -5.25 26.03 -74.54
N LEU A 20 -6.08 25.20 -75.16
CA LEU A 20 -5.95 23.77 -75.48
C LEU A 20 -4.87 23.44 -76.52
N SER A 21 -4.44 22.17 -76.55
CA SER A 21 -4.28 21.42 -77.80
C SER A 21 -4.31 19.89 -77.57
N LYS A 22 -5.09 19.20 -78.42
CA LYS A 22 -5.26 17.74 -78.54
C LYS A 22 -4.47 17.25 -79.76
N ASN A 23 -4.09 15.96 -79.80
CA ASN A 23 -4.50 15.07 -80.91
C ASN A 23 -4.03 13.60 -80.74
N ASP A 24 -5.03 12.72 -80.84
CA ASP A 24 -5.19 11.43 -81.52
C ASP A 24 -4.01 10.63 -82.10
N GLY A 25 -4.14 9.30 -82.00
CA GLY A 25 -3.51 8.34 -82.93
C GLY A 25 -3.40 6.90 -82.42
N THR A 26 -4.33 6.04 -82.82
CA THR A 26 -4.40 4.59 -82.54
C THR A 26 -3.69 3.73 -83.61
N ILE A 27 -3.39 2.46 -83.25
CA ILE A 27 -3.41 1.19 -84.05
C ILE A 27 -2.10 0.35 -84.14
N ARG A 28 -2.18 -0.80 -83.43
CA ARG A 28 -1.73 -2.22 -83.67
C ARG A 28 -0.26 -2.68 -83.81
N ALA A 29 0.07 -3.62 -82.91
CA ALA A 29 0.73 -4.95 -83.02
C ALA A 29 1.95 -5.10 -83.97
N THR A 30 3.10 -5.65 -83.59
CA THR A 30 3.40 -7.00 -83.03
C THR A 30 4.94 -6.95 -82.73
N THR A 31 5.55 -7.49 -81.67
CA THR A 31 5.91 -8.91 -81.44
C THR A 31 6.91 -8.95 -80.26
N MET A 32 6.85 -10.03 -79.46
CA MET A 32 7.91 -10.55 -78.56
C MET A 32 8.44 -9.66 -77.43
N LYS A 33 7.93 -9.87 -76.20
CA LYS A 33 8.73 -9.79 -74.98
C LYS A 33 8.39 -10.92 -74.01
N LEU A 34 9.46 -11.50 -73.47
CA LEU A 34 9.51 -12.63 -72.54
C LEU A 34 8.49 -12.53 -71.41
N ILE A 35 7.82 -13.64 -71.14
CA ILE A 35 7.09 -13.87 -69.89
C ILE A 35 8.13 -14.24 -68.82
N SER A 36 8.49 -13.29 -67.96
CA SER A 36 8.98 -13.60 -66.62
C SER A 36 7.81 -13.44 -65.66
N ALA A 37 7.33 -14.55 -65.12
CA ALA A 37 6.34 -14.57 -64.05
C ALA A 37 6.95 -13.92 -62.79
N ILE A 38 6.54 -12.69 -62.48
CA ILE A 38 6.74 -12.11 -61.15
C ILE A 38 5.58 -12.62 -60.30
N PHE A 39 5.87 -13.60 -59.44
CA PHE A 39 5.01 -13.89 -58.30
C PHE A 39 5.01 -12.64 -57.42
N ALA A 40 3.89 -11.90 -57.42
CA ALA A 40 3.61 -10.91 -56.40
C ALA A 40 3.36 -11.66 -55.08
N ILE A 41 4.42 -11.87 -54.30
CA ILE A 41 4.29 -12.23 -52.90
C ILE A 41 3.76 -10.98 -52.21
N SER A 42 2.45 -10.92 -52.02
CA SER A 42 1.83 -10.05 -51.03
C SER A 42 2.38 -10.47 -49.67
N SER A 43 3.45 -9.80 -49.22
CA SER A 43 3.88 -9.85 -47.84
C SER A 43 2.84 -9.09 -47.03
N ALA A 44 1.76 -9.77 -46.66
CA ALA A 44 0.96 -9.39 -45.52
C ALA A 44 1.91 -9.39 -44.32
N SER A 45 2.38 -8.20 -43.94
CA SER A 45 3.08 -7.99 -42.69
C SER A 45 2.11 -8.35 -41.58
N CYS A 46 2.14 -9.61 -41.14
CA CYS A 46 1.63 -9.99 -39.83
C CYS A 46 2.44 -9.15 -38.84
N LEU A 47 1.84 -8.04 -38.39
CA LEU A 47 2.17 -7.44 -37.12
C LEU A 47 1.92 -8.52 -36.08
N VAL A 48 2.97 -9.32 -35.81
CA VAL A 48 3.07 -10.08 -34.58
C VAL A 48 2.98 -9.02 -33.51
N HIS A 49 1.78 -8.86 -32.94
CA HIS A 49 1.64 -8.19 -31.67
C HIS A 49 2.52 -8.99 -30.74
N ALA A 50 3.71 -8.46 -30.44
CA ALA A 50 4.47 -8.94 -29.31
C ALA A 50 3.51 -8.82 -28.13
N SER A 51 2.96 -9.95 -27.69
CA SER A 51 2.26 -10.04 -26.43
C SER A 51 3.15 -9.32 -25.42
N PRO A 52 2.69 -8.29 -24.69
CA PRO A 52 3.52 -7.69 -23.66
C PRO A 52 3.98 -8.83 -22.77
N GLN A 53 5.29 -9.09 -22.76
CA GLN A 53 5.89 -9.98 -21.79
C GLN A 53 5.34 -9.52 -20.44
N PRO A 54 4.70 -10.40 -19.65
CA PRO A 54 4.17 -9.99 -18.37
C PRO A 54 5.36 -9.46 -17.59
N TYR A 55 5.42 -8.13 -17.42
CA TYR A 55 6.36 -7.52 -16.51
C TYR A 55 6.11 -8.22 -15.18
N LYS A 56 7.06 -9.04 -14.71
CA LYS A 56 6.92 -9.73 -13.44
C LYS A 56 6.87 -8.61 -12.40
N SER A 57 5.66 -8.27 -11.95
CA SER A 57 5.45 -7.20 -10.99
C SER A 57 6.28 -7.53 -9.75
N PHE A 58 6.96 -6.52 -9.21
CA PHE A 58 7.69 -6.67 -7.96
C PHE A 58 6.68 -7.07 -6.87
N PHE A 59 6.92 -8.19 -6.20
CA PHE A 59 6.09 -8.64 -5.09
C PHE A 59 6.73 -8.16 -3.79
N TYR A 60 6.03 -7.27 -3.06
CA TYR A 60 6.48 -6.74 -1.78
C TYR A 60 6.26 -7.79 -0.69
N ALA A 61 7.34 -8.39 -0.19
CA ALA A 61 7.30 -9.34 0.91
C ALA A 61 8.01 -8.69 2.10
N GLY A 62 7.23 -8.22 3.08
CA GLY A 62 7.74 -7.35 4.13
C GLY A 62 7.43 -7.77 5.55
N HIS A 63 8.16 -7.14 6.46
CA HIS A 63 7.84 -7.12 7.88
C HIS A 63 7.72 -5.67 8.36
N ASP A 64 6.82 -5.42 9.31
CA ASP A 64 6.87 -4.20 10.12
C ASP A 64 7.95 -4.36 11.19
N LEU A 65 9.01 -3.54 11.12
CA LEU A 65 10.16 -3.62 12.03
C LEU A 65 10.32 -2.34 12.86
N SER A 66 9.22 -1.64 13.11
CA SER A 66 9.29 -0.33 13.76
C SER A 66 9.76 -0.44 15.22
N SER A 67 9.43 -1.51 15.94
CA SER A 67 9.88 -1.73 17.33
C SER A 67 11.36 -2.11 17.44
N LEU A 68 12.00 -2.57 16.35
CA LEU A 68 13.27 -3.28 16.41
C LEU A 68 14.37 -2.49 17.13
N LYS A 69 14.57 -1.21 16.77
CA LYS A 69 15.62 -0.39 17.37
C LYS A 69 15.36 -0.10 18.85
N ILE A 70 14.10 0.10 19.26
CA ILE A 70 13.74 0.28 20.67
C ILE A 70 14.17 -0.94 21.49
N LEU A 71 13.96 -2.15 20.95
CA LEU A 71 14.36 -3.38 21.63
C LEU A 71 15.87 -3.56 21.68
N GLU A 72 16.58 -3.26 20.59
CA GLU A 72 18.05 -3.33 20.55
C GLU A 72 18.69 -2.31 21.49
N ASP A 73 18.18 -1.08 21.54
CA ASP A 73 18.60 -0.06 22.51
C ASP A 73 18.32 -0.53 23.95
N GLY A 74 17.29 -1.36 24.13
CA GLY A 74 16.96 -2.04 25.37
C GLY A 74 17.79 -3.30 25.69
N GLY A 75 18.80 -3.62 24.88
CA GLY A 75 19.70 -4.76 25.11
C GLY A 75 19.25 -6.07 24.48
N ALA A 76 18.24 -6.05 23.60
CA ALA A 76 17.85 -7.25 22.85
C ALA A 76 18.97 -7.71 21.91
N THR A 77 19.20 -9.02 21.88
CA THR A 77 20.12 -9.66 20.92
C THR A 77 19.43 -10.78 20.17
N TYR A 78 19.71 -10.92 18.87
CA TYR A 78 19.05 -11.92 18.02
C TYR A 78 20.03 -13.03 17.62
N LYS A 79 19.57 -14.27 17.71
CA LYS A 79 20.31 -15.51 17.45
C LYS A 79 19.70 -16.24 16.26
N ASP A 80 20.53 -16.55 15.27
CA ASP A 80 20.13 -17.33 14.11
C ASP A 80 20.28 -18.82 14.39
N THR A 81 19.16 -19.48 14.66
CA THR A 81 19.11 -20.92 14.95
C THR A 81 19.47 -21.79 13.75
N ALA A 82 19.32 -21.29 12.52
CA ALA A 82 19.75 -21.98 11.30
C ALA A 82 21.27 -21.88 11.07
N LYS A 83 21.94 -20.92 11.71
CA LYS A 83 23.40 -20.72 11.68
C LYS A 83 24.04 -20.92 13.05
N GLY A 84 23.68 -22.02 13.72
CA GLY A 84 24.32 -22.46 14.95
C GLY A 84 24.22 -21.47 16.11
N ASN A 85 23.11 -20.75 16.22
CA ASN A 85 22.88 -19.70 17.22
C ASN A 85 23.89 -18.54 17.15
N SER A 86 24.38 -18.21 15.95
CA SER A 86 25.21 -17.00 15.76
C SER A 86 24.41 -15.73 16.05
N THR A 87 25.03 -14.75 16.71
CA THR A 87 24.42 -13.42 16.89
C THR A 87 24.40 -12.68 15.55
N ARG A 88 23.22 -12.23 15.12
CA ARG A 88 23.04 -11.47 13.86
C ARG A 88 22.03 -10.35 14.07
N GLN A 89 22.00 -9.40 13.13
CA GLN A 89 20.94 -8.39 13.09
C GLN A 89 19.61 -9.07 12.69
N ALA A 90 18.50 -8.71 13.32
CA ALA A 90 17.20 -9.35 13.05
C ALA A 90 16.79 -9.24 11.58
N GLU A 91 17.02 -8.08 10.95
CA GLU A 91 16.71 -7.87 9.54
C GLU A 91 17.57 -8.70 8.58
N ASP A 92 18.75 -9.19 9.00
CA ASP A 92 19.55 -10.10 8.17
C ASP A 92 19.00 -11.54 8.24
N ILE A 93 18.44 -11.92 9.39
CA ILE A 93 17.76 -13.22 9.57
C ILE A 93 16.47 -13.23 8.75
N LEU A 94 15.66 -12.17 8.85
CA LEU A 94 14.42 -12.02 8.07
C LEU A 94 14.70 -11.83 6.57
N GLY A 95 15.80 -11.15 6.22
CA GLY A 95 16.28 -11.02 4.84
C GLY A 95 16.64 -12.36 4.20
N ASP A 96 17.39 -13.21 4.90
CA ASP A 96 17.67 -14.60 4.48
C ASP A 96 16.38 -15.43 4.31
N GLY A 97 15.32 -15.04 5.03
CA GLY A 97 13.98 -15.58 4.96
C GLY A 97 13.10 -15.04 3.82
N GLY A 98 13.63 -14.15 2.98
CA GLY A 98 12.96 -13.63 1.78
C GLY A 98 12.35 -12.22 1.92
N MET A 99 12.52 -11.56 3.07
CA MET A 99 12.08 -10.17 3.24
C MET A 99 12.78 -9.24 2.22
N ASN A 100 12.02 -8.39 1.54
CA ASN A 100 12.52 -7.39 0.60
C ASN A 100 12.01 -5.96 0.87
N THR A 101 11.06 -5.82 1.79
CA THR A 101 10.39 -4.56 2.14
C THR A 101 10.30 -4.44 3.66
N VAL A 102 10.48 -3.24 4.20
CA VAL A 102 10.28 -2.96 5.63
C VAL A 102 9.21 -1.89 5.77
N ARG A 103 8.16 -2.22 6.54
CA ARG A 103 7.15 -1.25 6.98
C ARG A 103 7.63 -0.54 8.25
N LEU A 104 7.40 0.77 8.30
CA LEU A 104 7.71 1.64 9.44
C LEU A 104 6.54 2.55 9.76
N ARG A 105 5.96 2.42 10.96
CA ARG A 105 4.95 3.37 11.45
C ARG A 105 5.58 4.69 11.84
N LEU A 106 4.85 5.77 11.59
CA LEU A 106 5.25 7.14 11.90
C LEU A 106 4.17 7.86 12.70
N TRP A 107 4.54 8.26 13.92
CA TRP A 107 3.77 9.11 14.81
C TRP A 107 4.24 10.57 14.69
N VAL A 108 3.33 11.50 14.97
CA VAL A 108 3.57 12.94 14.74
C VAL A 108 4.46 13.52 15.83
N ASN A 109 3.98 13.56 17.07
CA ASN A 109 4.74 14.05 18.20
C ASN A 109 4.44 13.20 19.44
N PRO A 110 5.02 11.99 19.53
CA PRO A 110 4.74 11.10 20.63
C PRO A 110 5.36 11.62 21.93
N THR A 111 4.54 12.24 22.76
CA THR A 111 4.92 12.79 24.07
C THR A 111 4.41 11.95 25.24
N VAL A 112 3.59 10.93 24.98
CA VAL A 112 2.99 10.12 26.04
C VAL A 112 4.01 9.07 26.53
N PRO A 113 4.27 8.96 27.84
CA PRO A 113 5.03 7.86 28.41
C PRO A 113 4.33 6.53 28.12
N TYR A 114 5.10 5.51 27.75
CA TYR A 114 4.64 4.12 27.78
C TYR A 114 4.38 3.68 29.23
N ASP A 115 3.54 2.67 29.44
CA ASP A 115 3.36 1.93 30.70
C ASP A 115 4.61 1.06 31.03
N GLY A 116 5.81 1.61 30.81
CA GLY A 116 7.09 0.97 31.09
C GLY A 116 7.88 1.72 32.15
N PRO A 117 9.06 1.20 32.51
CA PRO A 117 9.90 1.83 33.52
C PRO A 117 10.27 3.27 33.12
N PRO A 118 10.38 4.20 34.09
CA PRO A 118 10.73 5.60 33.82
C PRO A 118 12.00 5.71 32.96
N GLY A 119 11.91 6.43 31.84
CA GLY A 119 13.03 6.69 30.93
C GLY A 119 13.03 5.90 29.62
N TYR A 120 12.09 4.96 29.41
CA TYR A 120 11.83 4.35 28.10
C TYR A 120 10.69 5.06 27.38
N TYR A 121 10.94 5.50 26.16
CA TYR A 121 9.96 6.14 25.30
C TYR A 121 9.85 5.34 24.01
N GLU A 122 8.68 4.75 23.73
CA GLU A 122 8.37 4.36 22.36
C GLU A 122 8.23 5.65 21.55
N THR A 123 9.26 5.96 20.78
CA THR A 123 9.25 7.10 19.88
C THR A 123 9.26 6.58 18.46
N TYR A 124 8.10 6.58 17.80
CA TYR A 124 8.01 6.36 16.36
C TYR A 124 7.97 7.71 15.62
N ASN A 125 8.65 8.73 16.13
CA ASN A 125 8.71 10.05 15.51
C ASN A 125 9.61 10.05 14.26
N LEU A 126 9.66 11.18 13.56
CA LEU A 126 10.42 11.30 12.31
C LEU A 126 11.94 11.05 12.48
N ASP A 127 12.56 11.48 13.58
CA ASP A 127 14.00 11.28 13.80
C ASP A 127 14.32 9.79 14.02
N TYR A 128 13.49 9.10 14.80
CA TYR A 128 13.60 7.67 15.00
C TYR A 128 13.39 6.91 13.68
N VAL A 129 12.28 7.20 12.98
CA VAL A 129 11.94 6.58 11.69
C VAL A 129 13.04 6.80 10.67
N THR A 130 13.62 8.02 10.60
CA THR A 130 14.73 8.33 9.70
C THR A 130 15.96 7.48 10.01
N THR A 131 16.26 7.25 11.30
CA THR A 131 17.39 6.43 11.73
C THR A 131 17.23 4.98 11.28
N VAL A 132 16.07 4.37 11.54
CA VAL A 132 15.82 2.98 11.16
C VAL A 132 15.64 2.82 9.64
N ALA A 133 14.99 3.77 8.97
CA ALA A 133 14.82 3.72 7.52
C ALA A 133 16.16 3.81 6.78
N LYS A 134 17.12 4.63 7.25
CA LYS A 134 18.50 4.65 6.70
C LYS A 134 19.18 3.28 6.80
N ARG A 135 19.04 2.60 7.95
CA ARG A 135 19.62 1.26 8.16
C ARG A 135 19.07 0.26 7.16
N PHE A 136 17.75 0.19 7.01
CA PHE A 136 17.11 -0.78 6.12
C PHE A 136 17.32 -0.42 4.64
N HIS A 137 17.22 0.85 4.27
CA HIS A 137 17.44 1.32 2.91
C HIS A 137 18.88 1.05 2.44
N LYS A 138 19.89 1.25 3.30
CA LYS A 138 21.30 0.93 3.00
C LYS A 138 21.52 -0.56 2.70
N LYS A 139 20.68 -1.45 3.25
CA LYS A 139 20.68 -2.90 2.96
C LYS A 139 19.90 -3.27 1.70
N GLY A 140 19.28 -2.30 1.02
CA GLY A 140 18.54 -2.50 -0.22
C GLY A 140 17.06 -2.82 -0.04
N TYR A 141 16.55 -2.81 1.21
CA TYR A 141 15.13 -3.01 1.46
C TYR A 141 14.30 -1.82 0.96
N LYS A 142 13.13 -2.11 0.39
CA LYS A 142 12.13 -1.08 0.07
C LYS A 142 11.52 -0.55 1.36
N ILE A 143 11.41 0.76 1.50
CA ILE A 143 10.78 1.38 2.67
C ILE A 143 9.30 1.63 2.39
N TYR A 144 8.44 1.04 3.21
CA TYR A 144 7.02 1.36 3.31
C TYR A 144 6.80 2.22 4.55
N LEU A 145 6.54 3.50 4.36
CA LEU A 145 6.25 4.44 5.45
C LEU A 145 4.75 4.48 5.73
N ASP A 146 4.36 4.18 6.96
CA ASP A 146 2.98 4.21 7.39
C ASP A 146 2.68 5.42 8.29
N TYR A 147 1.91 6.37 7.75
CA TYR A 147 1.51 7.54 8.50
C TYR A 147 0.32 7.23 9.39
N HIS A 148 0.49 7.29 10.71
CA HIS A 148 -0.63 7.16 11.64
C HIS A 148 -1.46 8.44 11.77
N PHE A 149 -0.87 9.60 11.47
CA PHE A 149 -1.48 10.92 11.71
C PHE A 149 -2.03 11.10 13.13
N SER A 150 -1.30 10.58 14.12
CA SER A 150 -1.59 10.63 15.54
C SER A 150 -0.28 10.75 16.32
N ASP A 151 -0.34 11.23 17.56
CA ASP A 151 0.77 11.19 18.51
C ASP A 151 0.95 9.80 19.14
N TYR A 152 0.03 8.87 18.85
CA TYR A 152 -0.02 7.52 19.41
C TYR A 152 -0.55 6.52 18.35
N TRP A 153 -0.81 5.28 18.76
CA TRP A 153 -1.48 4.28 17.95
C TRP A 153 -2.74 4.85 17.28
N ALA A 154 -2.83 4.62 15.96
CA ALA A 154 -4.01 4.91 15.17
C ALA A 154 -4.56 3.57 14.68
N ASP A 155 -5.81 3.26 15.03
CA ASP A 155 -6.52 2.02 14.73
C ASP A 155 -8.02 2.33 14.53
N PRO A 156 -8.88 1.37 14.15
CA PRO A 156 -10.30 1.65 13.93
C PRO A 156 -11.07 2.18 15.15
N GLN A 157 -10.54 2.00 16.36
CA GLN A 157 -11.12 2.49 17.63
C GLN A 157 -10.46 3.79 18.12
N LYS A 158 -9.26 4.12 17.63
CA LYS A 158 -8.46 5.28 18.06
C LYS A 158 -7.88 6.00 16.85
N GLN A 159 -8.33 7.22 16.58
CA GLN A 159 -7.75 8.07 15.54
C GLN A 159 -7.53 9.49 16.09
N TRP A 160 -6.91 9.57 17.26
CA TRP A 160 -6.75 10.82 17.98
C TRP A 160 -5.91 11.81 17.17
N GLN A 161 -6.44 13.03 17.02
CA GLN A 161 -5.71 14.09 16.37
C GLN A 161 -4.46 14.45 17.20
N PRO A 162 -3.31 14.73 16.55
CA PRO A 162 -2.14 15.25 17.24
C PRO A 162 -2.45 16.52 18.03
N THR A 163 -1.94 16.61 19.24
CA THR A 163 -2.30 17.65 20.22
C THR A 163 -1.97 19.05 19.70
N ALA A 164 -0.86 19.18 18.96
CA ALA A 164 -0.39 20.45 18.40
C ALA A 164 -1.12 20.89 17.12
N TRP A 165 -2.00 20.06 16.55
CA TRP A 165 -2.63 20.34 15.26
C TRP A 165 -3.92 21.16 15.40
N PRO A 166 -4.29 21.98 14.40
CA PRO A 166 -5.51 22.77 14.45
C PRO A 166 -6.78 21.93 14.57
N THR A 167 -7.77 22.41 15.32
CA THR A 167 -9.04 21.70 15.60
C THR A 167 -10.18 22.07 14.64
N THR A 168 -9.86 22.71 13.52
CA THR A 168 -10.83 23.05 12.45
C THR A 168 -10.36 22.49 11.11
N LEU A 169 -11.31 22.07 10.26
CA LEU A 169 -11.05 21.22 9.10
C LEU A 169 -10.04 21.79 8.10
N ASN A 170 -10.18 23.05 7.70
CA ASN A 170 -9.31 23.62 6.65
C ASN A 170 -7.87 23.90 7.14
N PRO A 171 -7.65 24.48 8.34
CA PRO A 171 -6.32 24.57 8.93
C PRO A 171 -5.68 23.20 9.20
N LEU A 172 -6.47 22.21 9.65
CA LEU A 172 -6.02 20.84 9.85
C LEU A 172 -5.56 20.20 8.53
N ALA A 173 -6.36 20.31 7.47
CA ALA A 173 -6.01 19.82 6.15
C ALA A 173 -4.72 20.47 5.61
N SER A 174 -4.54 21.77 5.84
CA SER A 174 -3.31 22.48 5.44
C SER A 174 -2.09 21.99 6.22
N THR A 175 -2.25 21.74 7.53
CA THR A 175 -1.20 21.17 8.40
C THR A 175 -0.83 19.75 7.96
N LEU A 176 -1.83 18.91 7.70
CA LEU A 176 -1.66 17.54 7.22
C LEU A 176 -0.90 17.48 5.88
N ARG A 177 -1.30 18.32 4.90
CA ARG A 177 -0.61 18.44 3.61
C ARG A 177 0.87 18.78 3.80
N LYS A 178 1.15 19.80 4.63
CA LYS A 178 2.52 20.23 4.93
C LYS A 178 3.32 19.12 5.62
N TYR A 179 2.74 18.47 6.62
CA TYR A 179 3.38 17.38 7.35
C TYR A 179 3.80 16.22 6.43
N VAL A 180 2.90 15.77 5.55
CA VAL A 180 3.25 14.71 4.58
C VAL A 180 4.40 15.14 3.67
N SER A 181 4.33 16.36 3.14
CA SER A 181 5.37 16.89 2.24
C SER A 181 6.73 17.01 2.92
N ASP A 182 6.76 17.62 4.10
CA ASP A 182 8.00 17.85 4.87
C ASP A 182 8.66 16.53 5.29
N THR A 183 7.87 15.55 5.73
CA THR A 183 8.37 14.22 6.11
C THR A 183 9.04 13.51 4.95
N LEU A 184 8.43 13.50 3.75
CA LEU A 184 9.01 12.85 2.59
C LEU A 184 10.27 13.57 2.11
N GLN A 185 10.27 14.90 2.11
CA GLN A 185 11.47 15.69 1.80
C GLN A 185 12.59 15.46 2.83
N HIS A 186 12.26 15.32 4.11
CA HIS A 186 13.23 15.02 5.16
C HIS A 186 13.91 13.67 4.92
N LEU A 187 13.13 12.61 4.70
CA LEU A 187 13.66 11.26 4.42
C LEU A 187 14.52 11.24 3.15
N HIS A 188 14.07 11.90 2.08
CA HIS A 188 14.84 11.98 0.84
C HIS A 188 16.17 12.72 1.03
N LYS A 189 16.19 13.86 1.75
CA LYS A 189 17.44 14.55 2.13
C LYS A 189 18.37 13.69 2.99
N ALA A 190 17.80 12.74 3.71
CA ALA A 190 18.50 11.72 4.47
C ALA A 190 19.00 10.53 3.61
N ASN A 191 18.86 10.58 2.28
CA ASN A 191 19.17 9.51 1.33
C ASN A 191 18.35 8.23 1.57
N VAL A 192 17.08 8.41 1.95
CA VAL A 192 16.09 7.33 2.07
C VAL A 192 14.99 7.59 1.05
N ASP A 193 14.87 6.68 0.08
CA ASP A 193 13.76 6.71 -0.85
C ASP A 193 12.62 5.82 -0.34
N THR A 194 11.45 6.43 -0.16
CA THR A 194 10.24 5.73 0.25
C THR A 194 9.58 5.08 -0.96
N ALA A 195 9.42 3.75 -0.93
CA ALA A 195 8.78 3.01 -2.03
C ALA A 195 7.24 3.08 -1.95
N ILE A 196 6.70 2.98 -0.73
CA ILE A 196 5.25 3.02 -0.46
C ILE A 196 4.98 3.99 0.69
N VAL A 197 3.89 4.75 0.59
CA VAL A 197 3.32 5.52 1.71
C VAL A 197 1.87 5.15 1.90
N SER A 198 1.42 4.82 3.12
CA SER A 198 -0.01 4.81 3.45
C SER A 198 -0.38 6.16 4.05
N LEU A 199 -1.46 6.75 3.55
CA LEU A 199 -1.97 8.01 4.08
C LEU A 199 -3.04 7.72 5.13
N GLY A 200 -2.58 7.35 6.33
CA GLY A 200 -3.40 6.88 7.43
C GLY A 200 -3.25 5.38 7.64
N ASN A 201 -3.30 4.94 8.91
CA ASN A 201 -3.35 3.53 9.31
C ASN A 201 -4.79 3.11 9.64
N GLU A 202 -5.25 2.02 9.02
CA GLU A 202 -6.58 1.40 9.26
C GLU A 202 -7.75 2.40 9.36
N VAL A 203 -7.89 3.27 8.35
CA VAL A 203 -8.79 4.44 8.41
C VAL A 203 -10.28 4.14 8.16
N ARG A 204 -10.75 2.93 8.51
CA ARG A 204 -12.14 2.50 8.29
C ARG A 204 -13.15 3.41 8.96
N ASN A 205 -12.88 3.84 10.18
CA ASN A 205 -13.71 4.78 10.91
C ASN A 205 -13.22 6.23 10.73
N GLY A 206 -12.37 6.47 9.73
CA GLY A 206 -11.80 7.76 9.38
C GLY A 206 -10.42 7.96 9.97
N MET A 207 -9.95 9.22 9.97
CA MET A 207 -8.70 9.64 10.62
C MET A 207 -8.86 11.02 11.25
N LEU A 208 -7.95 11.44 12.14
CA LEU A 208 -7.93 12.77 12.75
C LEU A 208 -9.30 13.18 13.34
N TRP A 209 -9.77 12.38 14.30
CA TRP A 209 -11.06 12.58 14.93
C TRP A 209 -11.09 13.86 15.79
N PRO A 210 -12.26 14.53 15.87
CA PRO A 210 -13.55 14.12 15.31
C PRO A 210 -13.77 14.52 13.84
N LEU A 211 -12.90 15.36 13.26
CA LEU A 211 -13.16 16.03 11.99
C LEU A 211 -13.16 15.09 10.78
N GLY A 212 -12.33 14.05 10.79
CA GLY A 212 -12.34 13.02 9.76
C GLY A 212 -13.05 11.73 10.17
N ARG A 213 -13.84 11.71 11.25
CA ARG A 213 -14.54 10.50 11.70
C ARG A 213 -15.67 10.12 10.74
N VAL A 214 -15.72 8.84 10.37
CA VAL A 214 -16.76 8.31 9.47
C VAL A 214 -17.37 7.02 9.99
N SER A 215 -18.55 6.67 9.47
CA SER A 215 -19.16 5.36 9.66
C SER A 215 -19.83 4.88 8.36
N VAL A 216 -19.62 3.60 8.04
CA VAL A 216 -20.24 2.94 6.88
C VAL A 216 -21.70 2.55 7.13
N ASP A 217 -22.17 2.66 8.37
CA ASP A 217 -23.52 2.27 8.79
C ASP A 217 -24.51 3.45 8.80
N VAL A 218 -24.03 4.66 8.49
CA VAL A 218 -24.91 5.82 8.30
C VAL A 218 -25.83 5.55 7.10
N GLU A 219 -27.12 5.78 7.31
CA GLU A 219 -28.15 5.71 6.27
C GLU A 219 -29.05 6.96 6.33
N PRO A 220 -29.66 7.39 5.20
CA PRO A 220 -29.50 6.82 3.85
C PRO A 220 -28.08 7.08 3.28
N GLU A 221 -27.74 6.43 2.16
CA GLU A 221 -26.45 6.59 1.47
C GLU A 221 -26.02 8.06 1.30
N SER A 222 -26.96 8.98 1.00
CA SER A 222 -26.66 10.40 0.88
C SER A 222 -26.13 11.02 2.18
N ALA A 223 -26.62 10.58 3.35
CA ALA A 223 -26.12 10.99 4.65
C ALA A 223 -24.74 10.38 4.94
N ARG A 224 -24.49 9.14 4.51
CA ARG A 224 -23.16 8.50 4.60
C ARG A 224 -22.13 9.27 3.78
N ILE A 225 -22.44 9.59 2.53
CA ILE A 225 -21.55 10.39 1.66
C ILE A 225 -21.26 11.75 2.32
N LYS A 226 -22.28 12.41 2.88
CA LYS A 226 -22.08 13.67 3.62
C LYS A 226 -21.15 13.50 4.82
N ASN A 227 -21.31 12.43 5.61
CA ASN A 227 -20.43 12.12 6.74
C ASN A 227 -18.97 11.93 6.32
N PHE A 228 -18.70 11.40 5.12
CA PHE A 228 -17.35 11.23 4.58
C PHE A 228 -16.66 12.53 4.13
N THR A 229 -17.35 13.67 4.10
CA THR A 229 -16.80 14.94 3.58
C THR A 229 -15.52 15.40 4.30
N GLY A 230 -15.48 15.26 5.63
CA GLY A 230 -14.32 15.63 6.45
C GLY A 230 -13.10 14.74 6.14
N MET A 231 -13.30 13.42 6.19
CA MET A 231 -12.29 12.42 5.80
C MET A 231 -11.76 12.66 4.38
N ALA A 232 -12.66 12.88 3.42
CA ALA A 232 -12.29 13.12 2.03
C ALA A 232 -11.45 14.39 1.84
N THR A 233 -11.77 15.45 2.60
CA THR A 233 -10.99 16.70 2.59
C THR A 233 -9.58 16.48 3.13
N LEU A 234 -9.44 15.72 4.22
CA LEU A 234 -8.16 15.41 4.84
C LEU A 234 -7.32 14.49 3.95
N TYR A 235 -7.91 13.43 3.40
CA TYR A 235 -7.21 12.51 2.51
C TYR A 235 -6.70 13.21 1.23
N ALA A 236 -7.51 14.05 0.60
CA ALA A 236 -7.09 14.86 -0.54
C ALA A 236 -5.92 15.79 -0.21
N ALA A 237 -5.90 16.34 1.02
CA ALA A 237 -4.81 17.18 1.49
C ALA A 237 -3.51 16.38 1.72
N ALA A 238 -3.60 15.19 2.35
CA ALA A 238 -2.46 14.29 2.51
C ALA A 238 -1.89 13.86 1.14
N ARG A 239 -2.74 13.49 0.17
CA ARG A 239 -2.35 13.19 -1.21
C ARG A 239 -1.65 14.37 -1.88
N SER A 240 -2.15 15.58 -1.68
CA SER A 240 -1.52 16.79 -2.18
C SER A 240 -0.14 17.01 -1.56
N GLY A 241 0.07 16.64 -0.30
CA GLY A 241 1.38 16.68 0.35
C GLY A 241 2.41 15.77 -0.30
N VAL A 242 2.00 14.56 -0.73
CA VAL A 242 2.87 13.68 -1.53
C VAL A 242 3.21 14.33 -2.87
N ASN A 243 2.23 14.94 -3.55
CA ASN A 243 2.49 15.64 -4.81
C ASN A 243 3.47 16.81 -4.62
N ASP A 244 3.35 17.58 -3.54
CA ASP A 244 4.28 18.67 -3.23
C ASP A 244 5.71 18.17 -3.03
N ALA A 245 5.89 17.06 -2.28
CA ALA A 245 7.19 16.45 -2.11
C ALA A 245 7.80 16.00 -3.45
N VAL A 246 6.99 15.42 -4.34
CA VAL A 246 7.42 15.02 -5.69
C VAL A 246 7.84 16.23 -6.53
N HIS A 247 7.07 17.32 -6.49
CA HIS A 247 7.46 18.57 -7.15
C HIS A 247 8.75 19.18 -6.56
N ALA A 248 9.04 18.90 -5.29
CA ALA A 248 10.29 19.29 -4.62
C ALA A 248 11.47 18.33 -4.90
N GLY A 249 11.29 17.33 -5.77
CA GLY A 249 12.36 16.42 -6.22
C GLY A 249 12.39 15.06 -5.53
N VAL A 250 11.47 14.77 -4.60
CA VAL A 250 11.39 13.44 -3.98
C VAL A 250 10.91 12.41 -5.02
N PRO A 251 11.56 11.24 -5.16
CA PRO A 251 11.07 10.16 -6.01
C PRO A 251 9.64 9.78 -5.63
N LYS A 252 8.74 9.67 -6.62
CA LYS A 252 7.31 9.43 -6.37
C LYS A 252 7.10 8.06 -5.68
N PRO A 253 6.64 8.02 -4.41
CA PRO A 253 6.24 6.77 -3.78
C PRO A 253 4.91 6.28 -4.35
N LEU A 254 4.68 4.97 -4.30
CA LEU A 254 3.34 4.44 -4.46
C LEU A 254 2.50 4.82 -3.25
N THR A 255 1.32 5.37 -3.48
CA THR A 255 0.45 5.84 -2.40
C THR A 255 -0.65 4.84 -2.13
N MET A 256 -0.79 4.45 -0.88
CA MET A 256 -1.71 3.44 -0.41
C MET A 256 -2.83 4.06 0.41
N ILE A 257 -4.03 3.50 0.25
CA ILE A 257 -5.14 3.67 1.18
C ILE A 257 -5.32 2.36 1.96
N HIS A 258 -5.22 2.43 3.29
CA HIS A 258 -5.18 1.26 4.16
C HIS A 258 -6.42 1.17 5.04
N ILE A 259 -7.16 0.07 4.92
CA ILE A 259 -8.40 -0.22 5.67
C ILE A 259 -8.26 -1.58 6.35
N ASP A 260 -8.70 -1.72 7.60
CA ASP A 260 -8.74 -3.01 8.31
C ASP A 260 -9.82 -3.95 7.73
N ASN A 261 -9.87 -5.18 8.24
CA ASN A 261 -10.88 -6.18 7.88
C ASN A 261 -11.00 -6.39 6.36
N GLY A 262 -9.86 -6.67 5.71
CA GLY A 262 -9.77 -6.93 4.27
C GLY A 262 -10.64 -8.06 3.75
N TRP A 263 -11.13 -8.92 4.63
CA TRP A 263 -12.06 -10.00 4.37
C TRP A 263 -13.52 -9.55 4.24
N ASN A 264 -13.89 -8.36 4.74
CA ASN A 264 -15.27 -7.91 4.81
C ASN A 264 -15.67 -7.11 3.55
N LEU A 265 -16.27 -7.80 2.57
CA LEU A 265 -16.67 -7.21 1.30
C LEU A 265 -17.62 -6.00 1.44
N THR A 266 -18.68 -6.14 2.25
CA THR A 266 -19.71 -5.10 2.41
C THR A 266 -19.12 -3.82 2.97
N LEU A 267 -18.23 -3.95 3.95
CA LEU A 267 -17.47 -2.84 4.49
C LEU A 267 -16.68 -2.12 3.39
N GLN A 268 -15.84 -2.84 2.64
CA GLN A 268 -15.00 -2.24 1.61
C GLN A 268 -15.85 -1.55 0.53
N GLN A 269 -16.96 -2.18 0.11
CA GLN A 269 -17.90 -1.62 -0.83
C GLN A 269 -18.47 -0.26 -0.37
N ARG A 270 -18.99 -0.21 0.86
CA ARG A 270 -19.61 1.00 1.41
C ARG A 270 -18.61 2.11 1.67
N TRP A 271 -17.40 1.75 2.13
CA TRP A 271 -16.38 2.74 2.48
C TRP A 271 -15.84 3.46 1.23
N PHE A 272 -15.38 2.71 0.23
CA PHE A 272 -14.81 3.31 -0.98
C PHE A 272 -15.87 4.01 -1.84
N SER A 273 -17.11 3.51 -1.88
CA SER A 273 -18.20 4.22 -2.59
C SER A 273 -18.51 5.55 -1.91
N ALA A 274 -18.64 5.58 -0.58
CA ALA A 274 -18.92 6.80 0.16
C ALA A 274 -17.80 7.85 -0.01
N LEU A 275 -16.53 7.44 0.13
CA LEU A 275 -15.38 8.33 -0.02
C LEU A 275 -15.35 8.98 -1.41
N THR A 276 -15.49 8.19 -2.47
CA THR A 276 -15.38 8.70 -3.86
C THR A 276 -16.60 9.50 -4.28
N ALA A 277 -17.80 9.14 -3.80
CA ALA A 277 -19.03 9.87 -4.07
C ALA A 277 -19.07 11.27 -3.43
N THR A 278 -18.15 11.61 -2.51
CA THR A 278 -17.96 12.99 -2.05
C THR A 278 -17.50 13.94 -3.16
N GLY A 279 -16.91 13.41 -4.25
CA GLY A 279 -16.30 14.18 -5.33
C GLY A 279 -14.96 14.85 -4.97
N LYS A 280 -14.50 14.76 -3.71
CA LYS A 280 -13.23 15.35 -3.26
C LYS A 280 -12.03 14.43 -3.44
N VAL A 281 -12.27 13.13 -3.39
CA VAL A 281 -11.24 12.11 -3.61
C VAL A 281 -11.65 11.26 -4.81
N LYS A 282 -10.71 11.01 -5.70
CA LYS A 282 -10.84 10.18 -6.89
C LYS A 282 -10.07 8.89 -6.68
N THR A 283 -10.45 7.85 -7.41
CA THR A 283 -9.69 6.58 -7.40
C THR A 283 -8.25 6.75 -7.90
N SER A 284 -7.92 7.82 -8.63
CA SER A 284 -6.56 8.19 -9.01
C SER A 284 -5.70 8.74 -7.86
N ASP A 285 -6.29 9.04 -6.70
CA ASP A 285 -5.59 9.63 -5.55
C ASP A 285 -4.89 8.57 -4.66
N TRP A 286 -4.97 7.30 -5.04
CA TRP A 286 -4.13 6.24 -4.52
C TRP A 286 -3.71 5.29 -5.65
N ASP A 287 -2.55 4.68 -5.47
CA ASP A 287 -1.95 3.71 -6.38
C ASP A 287 -2.23 2.27 -5.92
N ILE A 288 -2.28 2.02 -4.60
CA ILE A 288 -2.40 0.68 -3.99
C ILE A 288 -3.57 0.65 -2.99
N PHE A 289 -4.28 -0.48 -2.93
CA PHE A 289 -5.15 -0.81 -1.79
C PHE A 289 -4.38 -1.65 -0.76
N GLY A 290 -4.36 -1.21 0.50
CA GLY A 290 -3.81 -1.96 1.61
C GLY A 290 -4.91 -2.49 2.52
N PHE A 291 -4.81 -3.75 2.94
CA PHE A 291 -5.76 -4.33 3.88
C PHE A 291 -5.08 -5.07 5.02
N SER A 292 -5.65 -4.97 6.23
CA SER A 292 -5.28 -5.84 7.35
C SER A 292 -6.09 -7.14 7.34
N MET A 293 -5.44 -8.23 7.73
CA MET A 293 -6.01 -9.57 7.79
C MET A 293 -5.47 -10.31 9.02
N TYR A 294 -6.24 -10.36 10.09
CA TYR A 294 -5.87 -11.06 11.33
C TYR A 294 -6.83 -12.20 11.61
N PRO A 295 -6.34 -13.39 12.01
CA PRO A 295 -7.17 -14.57 12.18
C PRO A 295 -7.91 -14.62 13.53
N PHE A 296 -7.59 -13.74 14.48
CA PHE A 296 -7.96 -13.84 15.90
C PHE A 296 -8.86 -12.70 16.43
N TYR A 297 -9.33 -11.79 15.57
CA TYR A 297 -10.31 -10.75 15.94
C TYR A 297 -11.75 -11.05 15.52
N GLY A 298 -12.00 -12.27 15.06
CA GLY A 298 -13.31 -12.77 14.67
C GLY A 298 -13.23 -13.87 13.61
N THR A 299 -14.15 -14.82 13.66
CA THR A 299 -14.12 -16.02 12.81
C THR A 299 -14.51 -15.76 11.35
N ASN A 300 -15.04 -14.57 11.03
CA ASN A 300 -15.37 -14.20 9.65
C ASN A 300 -14.13 -13.84 8.80
N ALA A 301 -12.95 -13.70 9.42
CA ALA A 301 -11.69 -13.40 8.74
C ALA A 301 -11.10 -14.62 7.99
N THR A 302 -11.90 -15.27 7.14
CA THR A 302 -11.46 -16.46 6.40
C THR A 302 -10.71 -16.10 5.12
N LEU A 303 -9.84 -17.00 4.66
CA LEU A 303 -9.13 -16.87 3.38
C LEU A 303 -10.10 -16.78 2.20
N ALA A 304 -11.25 -17.46 2.29
CA ALA A 304 -12.31 -17.41 1.28
C ALA A 304 -12.96 -16.01 1.20
N ASN A 305 -13.23 -15.38 2.34
CA ASN A 305 -13.77 -14.03 2.42
C ASN A 305 -12.76 -12.98 1.95
N LEU A 306 -11.48 -13.14 2.31
CA LEU A 306 -10.39 -12.33 1.78
C LEU A 306 -10.33 -12.43 0.25
N LYS A 307 -10.26 -13.64 -0.31
CA LYS A 307 -10.23 -13.87 -1.76
C LYS A 307 -11.41 -13.21 -2.47
N THR A 308 -12.62 -13.35 -1.93
CA THR A 308 -13.83 -12.73 -2.46
C THR A 308 -13.69 -11.21 -2.52
N THR A 309 -13.22 -10.61 -1.42
CA THR A 309 -13.07 -9.15 -1.32
C THR A 309 -11.96 -8.62 -2.24
N LEU A 310 -10.78 -9.25 -2.25
CA LEU A 310 -9.67 -8.81 -3.09
C LEU A 310 -10.02 -8.93 -4.58
N ASN A 311 -10.73 -10.00 -4.99
CA ASN A 311 -11.20 -10.14 -6.37
C ASN A 311 -12.19 -9.04 -6.76
N TRP A 312 -13.11 -8.69 -5.86
CA TRP A 312 -14.05 -7.58 -6.11
C TRP A 312 -13.31 -6.25 -6.26
N VAL A 313 -12.40 -5.92 -5.33
CA VAL A 313 -11.58 -4.69 -5.38
C VAL A 313 -10.78 -4.64 -6.68
N ALA A 314 -10.11 -5.75 -7.03
CA ALA A 314 -9.31 -5.85 -8.24
C ALA A 314 -10.17 -5.60 -9.48
N ASN A 315 -11.33 -6.24 -9.61
CA ASN A 315 -12.22 -6.08 -10.75
C ASN A 315 -12.81 -4.67 -10.84
N LYS A 316 -13.20 -4.09 -9.69
CA LYS A 316 -13.83 -2.76 -9.62
C LYS A 316 -12.86 -1.63 -9.93
N TYR A 317 -11.65 -1.69 -9.38
CA TYR A 317 -10.71 -0.56 -9.39
C TYR A 317 -9.47 -0.76 -10.25
N GLY A 318 -9.10 -2.00 -10.58
CA GLY A 318 -7.98 -2.30 -11.49
C GLY A 318 -6.61 -1.84 -10.98
N LYS A 319 -6.40 -1.84 -9.67
CA LYS A 319 -5.16 -1.36 -9.02
C LYS A 319 -4.50 -2.45 -8.17
N PRO A 320 -3.19 -2.33 -7.92
CA PRO A 320 -2.47 -3.19 -6.98
C PRO A 320 -3.14 -3.29 -5.61
N ILE A 321 -3.03 -4.47 -5.00
CA ILE A 321 -3.61 -4.84 -3.71
C ILE A 321 -2.56 -5.55 -2.86
N HIS A 322 -2.36 -5.07 -1.63
CA HIS A 322 -1.47 -5.67 -0.65
C HIS A 322 -2.25 -6.05 0.62
N VAL A 323 -1.84 -7.14 1.28
CA VAL A 323 -2.19 -7.39 2.69
C VAL A 323 -1.08 -6.81 3.54
N VAL A 324 -1.31 -5.69 4.21
CA VAL A 324 -0.22 -4.91 4.84
C VAL A 324 -0.03 -5.18 6.33
N GLU A 325 -0.93 -5.94 6.90
CA GLU A 325 -0.90 -6.36 8.29
C GLU A 325 -1.53 -7.74 8.41
N THR A 326 -0.79 -8.69 8.95
CA THR A 326 -1.26 -10.04 9.26
C THR A 326 -0.31 -10.69 10.26
N ASP A 327 -0.83 -11.63 11.03
CA ASP A 327 -0.09 -12.44 11.99
C ASP A 327 -0.71 -13.84 12.08
N TRP A 328 0.07 -14.79 12.58
CA TRP A 328 -0.46 -16.07 13.05
C TRP A 328 0.20 -16.44 14.38
N PRO A 329 -0.56 -16.93 15.37
CA PRO A 329 0.02 -17.27 16.65
C PRO A 329 0.86 -18.55 16.58
N ALA A 330 2.08 -18.49 17.12
CA ALA A 330 2.82 -19.69 17.49
C ALA A 330 2.25 -20.35 18.76
N ILE A 331 1.67 -19.54 19.65
CA ILE A 331 1.03 -20.00 20.89
C ILE A 331 -0.31 -19.27 21.04
N CYS A 332 -1.40 -20.01 21.01
CA CYS A 332 -2.74 -19.52 21.31
C CYS A 332 -3.55 -20.61 22.02
N THR A 333 -3.48 -20.66 23.35
CA THR A 333 -4.08 -21.72 24.17
C THR A 333 -4.75 -21.16 25.43
N GLY A 334 -5.49 -21.99 26.16
CA GLY A 334 -6.16 -21.58 27.40
C GLY A 334 -7.56 -21.01 27.17
N ALA A 335 -8.22 -20.64 28.28
CA ALA A 335 -9.63 -20.26 28.28
C ALA A 335 -9.91 -18.94 27.54
N ASP A 336 -8.93 -18.03 27.50
CA ASP A 336 -9.04 -16.72 26.86
C ASP A 336 -8.59 -16.73 25.39
N ALA A 337 -8.12 -17.89 24.87
CA ALA A 337 -7.73 -18.01 23.48
C ALA A 337 -8.95 -17.86 22.56
N PRO A 338 -8.91 -16.95 21.57
CA PRO A 338 -10.00 -16.77 20.64
C PRO A 338 -10.09 -17.97 19.69
N GLU A 339 -11.28 -18.20 19.15
CA GLU A 339 -11.44 -19.08 18.01
C GLU A 339 -10.78 -18.44 16.78
N LEU A 340 -9.82 -19.14 16.18
CA LEU A 340 -9.14 -18.69 14.96
C LEU A 340 -10.06 -18.88 13.76
N SER A 341 -10.06 -17.92 12.84
CA SER A 341 -10.86 -17.95 11.60
C SER A 341 -10.50 -19.08 10.61
N GLU A 342 -9.33 -19.69 10.75
CA GLU A 342 -8.91 -20.87 9.98
C GLU A 342 -8.48 -21.99 10.95
N PRO A 343 -9.43 -22.64 11.66
CA PRO A 343 -9.11 -23.58 12.75
C PRO A 343 -8.42 -24.87 12.27
N SER A 344 -8.36 -25.11 10.95
CA SER A 344 -7.60 -26.20 10.35
C SER A 344 -6.08 -25.97 10.38
N ILE A 345 -5.64 -24.72 10.52
CA ILE A 345 -4.24 -24.37 10.67
C ILE A 345 -3.93 -24.38 12.18
N PRO A 346 -2.89 -25.09 12.64
CA PRO A 346 -2.57 -25.13 14.07
C PRO A 346 -1.89 -23.85 14.55
N ALA A 347 -2.24 -23.34 15.74
CA ALA A 347 -1.46 -22.30 16.42
C ALA A 347 -0.08 -22.86 16.80
N SER A 348 0.93 -22.58 15.96
CA SER A 348 2.26 -23.18 16.02
C SER A 348 3.21 -22.51 15.02
N VAL A 349 4.52 -22.73 15.16
CA VAL A 349 5.52 -22.23 14.19
C VAL A 349 5.29 -22.76 12.76
N PRO A 350 4.97 -24.05 12.52
CA PRO A 350 4.55 -24.50 11.19
C PRO A 350 3.26 -23.83 10.71
N GLY A 351 2.29 -23.58 11.60
CA GLY A 351 1.06 -22.87 11.27
C GLY A 351 1.30 -21.43 10.82
N GLN A 352 2.31 -20.75 11.37
CA GLN A 352 2.72 -19.42 10.89
C GLN A 352 3.13 -19.44 9.41
N LEU A 353 3.93 -20.44 9.02
CA LEU A 353 4.32 -20.63 7.61
C LEU A 353 3.10 -20.97 6.74
N GLU A 354 2.22 -21.85 7.21
CA GLU A 354 1.03 -22.26 6.46
C GLU A 354 0.05 -21.10 6.24
N TRP A 355 -0.25 -20.33 7.29
CA TRP A 355 -1.12 -19.15 7.20
C TRP A 355 -0.56 -18.13 6.21
N VAL A 356 0.70 -17.72 6.39
CA VAL A 356 1.31 -16.71 5.53
C VAL A 356 1.39 -17.19 4.09
N GLY A 357 1.76 -18.46 3.87
CA GLY A 357 1.74 -19.09 2.54
C GLY A 357 0.36 -19.04 1.90
N LYS A 358 -0.69 -19.38 2.64
CA LYS A 358 -2.08 -19.33 2.15
C LYS A 358 -2.58 -17.90 1.87
N VAL A 359 -2.21 -16.91 2.69
CA VAL A 359 -2.52 -15.50 2.41
C VAL A 359 -1.80 -15.05 1.14
N ILE A 360 -0.53 -15.42 0.95
CA ILE A 360 0.21 -15.14 -0.28
C ILE A 360 -0.46 -15.79 -1.48
N ASP A 361 -0.94 -17.03 -1.38
CA ASP A 361 -1.66 -17.70 -2.46
C ASP A 361 -2.94 -16.93 -2.83
N VAL A 362 -3.71 -16.47 -1.83
CA VAL A 362 -4.89 -15.63 -2.07
C VAL A 362 -4.51 -14.33 -2.79
N VAL A 363 -3.44 -13.66 -2.35
CA VAL A 363 -2.94 -12.43 -2.98
C VAL A 363 -2.47 -12.71 -4.42
N LYS A 364 -1.64 -13.73 -4.65
CA LYS A 364 -1.15 -14.08 -5.99
C LYS A 364 -2.27 -14.50 -6.95
N GLN A 365 -3.39 -15.01 -6.43
CA GLN A 365 -4.58 -15.37 -7.22
C GLN A 365 -5.49 -14.18 -7.57
N VAL A 366 -5.21 -12.97 -7.07
CA VAL A 366 -5.96 -11.77 -7.43
C VAL A 366 -5.87 -11.54 -8.96
N PRO A 367 -7.02 -11.32 -9.64
CA PRO A 367 -7.06 -11.16 -11.10
C PRO A 367 -6.08 -10.13 -11.64
N ARG A 368 -5.57 -10.41 -12.86
CA ARG A 368 -4.67 -9.52 -13.61
C ARG A 368 -3.31 -9.27 -12.93
N GLY A 369 -2.90 -10.13 -11.99
CA GLY A 369 -1.63 -9.98 -11.27
C GLY A 369 -1.59 -8.74 -10.38
N LEU A 370 -2.76 -8.29 -9.92
CA LEU A 370 -2.90 -7.08 -9.11
C LEU A 370 -2.61 -7.34 -7.62
N GLY A 371 -2.59 -8.58 -7.16
CA GLY A 371 -2.08 -8.88 -5.82
C GLY A 371 -0.56 -8.86 -5.79
N GLN A 372 0.01 -7.89 -5.10
CA GLN A 372 1.42 -7.52 -5.25
C GLN A 372 2.19 -7.39 -3.94
N GLY A 373 1.57 -7.67 -2.79
CA GLY A 373 2.33 -7.64 -1.55
C GLY A 373 1.66 -8.22 -0.32
N ILE A 374 2.50 -8.56 0.63
CA ILE A 374 2.17 -8.99 1.97
C ILE A 374 3.15 -8.37 2.97
N ASN A 375 2.69 -8.02 4.16
CA ASN A 375 3.53 -7.58 5.25
C ASN A 375 3.10 -8.21 6.58
N TYR A 376 4.01 -8.91 7.25
CA TYR A 376 3.77 -9.53 8.56
C TYR A 376 4.09 -8.51 9.65
N TRP A 377 3.20 -8.40 10.64
CA TRP A 377 3.29 -7.32 11.61
C TRP A 377 4.24 -7.69 12.77
N GLU A 378 5.21 -6.83 13.06
CA GLU A 378 6.04 -6.87 14.27
C GLU A 378 6.60 -8.25 14.67
N PRO A 379 7.28 -8.98 13.75
CA PRO A 379 7.76 -10.34 13.99
C PRO A 379 8.82 -10.44 15.09
N ALA A 380 9.37 -9.32 15.55
CA ALA A 380 10.53 -9.26 16.44
C ALA A 380 10.24 -8.49 17.73
N TRP A 381 8.96 -8.23 18.07
CA TRP A 381 8.58 -7.41 19.22
C TRP A 381 8.61 -8.21 20.55
N LEU A 382 9.80 -8.36 21.13
CA LEU A 382 10.07 -9.35 22.19
C LEU A 382 9.35 -9.13 23.53
N ASN A 383 9.01 -7.89 23.87
CA ASN A 383 8.29 -7.57 25.12
C ASN A 383 6.76 -7.43 24.90
N ASN A 384 6.26 -7.71 23.69
CA ASN A 384 4.84 -7.71 23.36
C ASN A 384 4.52 -8.88 22.41
N THR A 385 4.81 -10.11 22.83
CA THR A 385 4.74 -11.30 21.96
C THR A 385 3.34 -11.58 21.42
N GLY A 386 2.29 -11.24 22.18
CA GLY A 386 0.90 -11.38 21.78
C GLY A 386 0.43 -10.31 20.78
N LEU A 387 1.25 -9.27 20.54
CA LEU A 387 1.02 -8.27 19.50
C LEU A 387 -0.36 -7.56 19.64
N GLY A 388 -0.82 -7.38 20.88
CA GLY A 388 -2.14 -6.80 21.17
C GLY A 388 -3.34 -7.70 20.87
N SER A 389 -3.10 -8.96 20.49
CA SER A 389 -4.13 -10.00 20.40
C SER A 389 -4.36 -10.68 21.76
N SER A 390 -5.41 -11.50 21.86
CA SER A 390 -5.64 -12.39 23.00
C SER A 390 -4.79 -13.68 22.96
N CYS A 391 -4.03 -13.92 21.88
CA CYS A 391 -3.07 -15.02 21.82
C CYS A 391 -1.78 -14.63 22.53
N GLN A 392 -1.08 -15.61 23.08
CA GLN A 392 0.14 -15.38 23.86
C GLN A 392 1.33 -14.94 23.01
N ASP A 393 1.45 -15.49 21.80
CA ASP A 393 2.65 -15.32 21.00
C ASP A 393 2.36 -15.45 19.50
N ALA A 394 2.59 -14.37 18.76
CA ALA A 394 2.53 -14.28 17.30
C ALA A 394 3.85 -13.84 16.67
N ILE A 395 4.94 -13.72 17.44
CA ILE A 395 6.23 -13.29 16.90
C ILE A 395 7.01 -14.46 16.27
N LEU A 396 8.07 -14.13 15.53
CA LEU A 396 8.91 -15.09 14.79
C LEU A 396 10.23 -15.39 15.49
N PHE A 397 10.42 -14.86 16.69
CA PHE A 397 11.57 -15.14 17.54
C PHE A 397 11.08 -15.63 18.90
N ASP A 398 11.78 -16.61 19.45
CA ASP A 398 11.53 -17.11 20.78
C ASP A 398 12.36 -16.30 21.78
N SER A 399 11.71 -15.62 22.73
CA SER A 399 12.38 -14.72 23.68
C SER A 399 12.80 -15.44 24.96
N ASP A 400 14.10 -15.39 25.26
CA ASP A 400 14.69 -15.86 26.52
C ASP A 400 15.05 -14.68 27.42
N TRP A 401 14.32 -14.57 28.53
CA TRP A 401 14.44 -13.52 29.55
C TRP A 401 15.24 -13.95 30.79
N SER A 402 15.89 -15.11 30.76
CA SER A 402 16.65 -15.65 31.91
C SER A 402 17.79 -14.75 32.40
N HIS A 403 18.23 -13.79 31.56
CA HIS A 403 19.34 -12.86 31.84
C HIS A 403 18.90 -11.39 31.87
N TYR A 404 17.69 -11.11 32.37
CA TYR A 404 17.16 -9.75 32.52
C TYR A 404 18.18 -8.78 33.16
N PRO A 405 18.33 -7.53 32.65
CA PRO A 405 17.47 -6.86 31.67
C PRO A 405 17.73 -7.22 30.20
N ASN A 406 18.77 -8.00 29.89
CA ASN A 406 19.05 -8.40 28.52
C ASN A 406 18.12 -9.55 28.09
N VAL A 407 17.60 -9.45 26.87
CA VAL A 407 16.79 -10.52 26.25
C VAL A 407 17.54 -11.10 25.06
N THR A 408 17.54 -12.44 24.97
CA THR A 408 18.06 -13.16 23.80
C THR A 408 16.91 -13.73 23.00
N ALA A 409 16.84 -13.43 21.71
CA ALA A 409 15.79 -13.84 20.81
C ALA A 409 16.30 -14.88 19.82
N TYR A 410 15.76 -16.10 19.86
CA TYR A 410 16.15 -17.19 18.97
C TYR A 410 15.19 -17.26 17.78
N SER A 411 15.70 -17.16 16.55
CA SER A 411 14.85 -17.23 15.36
C SER A 411 14.06 -18.54 15.30
N ARG A 412 12.76 -18.45 15.06
CA ARG A 412 11.92 -19.62 14.76
C ARG A 412 12.07 -19.96 13.27
N LYS A 413 11.66 -21.18 12.86
CA LYS A 413 11.68 -21.55 11.44
C LYS A 413 10.81 -20.63 10.57
N SER A 414 9.77 -20.04 11.16
CA SER A 414 8.82 -19.14 10.51
C SER A 414 9.43 -17.83 10.00
N VAL A 415 10.65 -17.45 10.40
CA VAL A 415 11.38 -16.33 9.75
C VAL A 415 11.59 -16.54 8.25
N ASN A 416 11.48 -17.77 7.75
CA ASN A 416 11.62 -18.13 6.34
C ASN A 416 10.30 -18.07 5.55
N MET A 417 9.25 -17.42 6.06
CA MET A 417 7.91 -17.41 5.45
C MET A 417 7.84 -16.85 4.02
N PHE A 418 8.83 -16.07 3.61
CA PHE A 418 8.90 -15.47 2.27
C PHE A 418 9.93 -16.13 1.35
N LYS A 419 10.58 -17.22 1.81
CA LYS A 419 11.67 -17.84 1.09
C LYS A 419 11.16 -18.52 -0.17
N GLY A 420 11.70 -18.12 -1.32
CA GLY A 420 11.35 -18.68 -2.63
C GLY A 420 10.15 -18.03 -3.32
N LEU A 421 9.65 -16.90 -2.79
CA LEU A 421 8.54 -16.15 -3.39
C LEU A 421 8.77 -15.58 -4.78
#